data_AF-A0AA51FHE3-F1
#
_entry.id   AF-A0AA51FHE3-F1
#
_cell.length_a   1.000
_cell.length_b   1.000
_cell.length_c   1.000
_cell.angle_alpha   90.00
_cell.angle_beta   90.00
_cell.angle_gamma   90.00
#
_symmetry.space_group_name_H-M   'P 1'
#
loop_
_entity.id
_entity.type
_entity.pdbx_description
1 polymer ?
#
loop_
_entity_poly.entity_id
_entity_poly.type
_entity_poly.pdbx_seq_one_letter_code
_entity_poly.pdbx_strand_id
1 'polypeptide(L)' 'FIRFLEGYYIILVTKRRKIAVIGPHSIYKIEDTSMIYIPNESNKPPHPDEQRYVKMFMAIDLSTNFYYSYSYDVT' A
#
# COMPACT_ATOMS: atom_id res chain seq x y z
N PHE A 1 7.09 -2.41 -0.12
CA PHE A 1 7.63 -1.79 1.11
C PHE A 1 7.90 -0.33 0.83
N ILE A 2 7.68 0.55 1.81
CA ILE A 2 8.04 1.96 1.75
C ILE A 2 9.02 2.25 2.88
N ARG A 3 10.09 2.98 2.55
CA ARG A 3 11.00 3.54 3.55
C ARG A 3 10.82 5.05 3.58
N PHE A 4 10.50 5.59 4.74
CA PHE A 4 10.54 7.04 4.95
C PHE A 4 11.93 7.43 5.44
N LEU A 5 12.06 8.05 6.61
CA LEU A 5 13.35 8.52 7.12
C LEU A 5 14.05 7.45 7.95
N GLU A 6 13.33 6.71 8.79
CA GLU A 6 13.95 5.75 9.72
C GLU A 6 13.31 4.36 9.70
N GLY A 7 12.04 4.30 9.32
CA GLY A 7 11.21 3.09 9.35
C GLY A 7 10.97 2.46 7.99
N TYR A 8 10.69 1.15 8.00
CA TYR A 8 10.01 0.48 6.89
C TYR A 8 8.54 0.29 7.22
N TYR A 9 7.71 0.46 6.21
CA TYR A 9 6.28 0.19 6.27
C TYR A 9 5.89 -0.76 5.16
N ILE A 10 4.99 -1.68 5.50
CA ILE A 10 4.31 -2.56 4.55
C ILE A 10 2.96 -1.96 4.26
N ILE A 11 2.59 -1.90 2.98
CA ILE A 11 1.21 -1.65 2.57
C ILE A 11 0.65 -2.96 2.08
N LEU A 12 -0.47 -3.37 2.67
CA LEU A 12 -1.17 -4.59 2.33
C LEU A 12 -2.54 -4.22 1.77
N VAL A 13 -2.93 -4.90 0.70
CA VAL A 13 -4.31 -4.87 0.22
C VAL A 13 -5.13 -5.79 1.12
N THR A 14 -6.04 -5.22 1.90
CA THR A 14 -6.91 -5.96 2.83
C THR A 14 -8.22 -6.35 2.18
N LYS A 15 -8.71 -5.54 1.25
CA LYS A 15 -9.96 -5.78 0.53
C LYS A 15 -9.82 -5.50 -0.95
N ARG A 16 -10.45 -6.35 -1.76
CA ARG A 16 -10.49 -6.26 -3.21
C ARG A 16 -11.87 -6.63 -3.75
N ARG A 17 -12.25 -6.03 -4.87
CA ARG A 17 -13.47 -6.36 -5.61
C ARG A 17 -13.13 -6.73 -7.04
N LYS A 18 -13.69 -7.84 -7.54
CA LYS A 18 -13.59 -8.20 -8.96
C LYS A 18 -14.44 -7.23 -9.78
N ILE A 19 -13.84 -6.58 -10.77
CA ILE A 19 -14.54 -5.56 -11.59
C ILE A 19 -14.67 -5.95 -13.06
N ALA A 20 -13.79 -6.81 -13.56
CA ALA A 20 -13.81 -7.23 -14.96
C ALA A 20 -13.19 -8.62 -15.15
N VAL A 21 -13.44 -9.20 -16.33
CA VAL A 21 -12.86 -10.46 -16.79
C VAL A 21 -12.42 -10.27 -18.23
N ILE A 22 -11.18 -10.65 -18.55
CA ILE A 22 -10.64 -10.70 -19.91
C ILE A 22 -10.16 -12.13 -20.16
N GLY A 23 -10.90 -12.89 -20.96
CA GLY A 23 -10.65 -14.32 -21.14
C GLY A 23 -10.67 -15.07 -19.79
N PRO A 24 -9.62 -15.83 -19.43
CA PRO A 24 -9.54 -16.49 -18.12
C PRO A 24 -9.08 -15.55 -16.99
N HIS A 25 -8.70 -14.32 -17.30
CA HIS A 25 -8.06 -13.41 -16.34
C HIS A 25 -9.08 -12.52 -15.64
N SER A 26 -8.94 -12.39 -14.32
CA SER A 26 -9.82 -11.57 -13.49
C SER A 26 -9.10 -10.30 -13.06
N ILE A 27 -9.73 -9.14 -13.29
CA ILE A 27 -9.22 -7.84 -12.86
C ILE A 27 -9.91 -7.45 -11.55
N TYR A 28 -9.09 -7.04 -10.58
CA TYR A 28 -9.52 -6.64 -9.25
C TYR A 28 -9.21 -5.17 -9.02
N LYS A 29 -10.19 -4.45 -8.44
CA LYS A 29 -10.01 -3.14 -7.85
C LYS A 29 -9.62 -3.29 -6.39
N ILE A 30 -8.64 -2.51 -5.94
CA ILE A 30 -8.30 -2.37 -4.52
C ILE A 30 -9.42 -1.57 -3.84
N GLU A 31 -10.02 -2.11 -2.78
CA GLU A 31 -11.06 -1.41 -2.02
C GLU A 31 -10.53 -0.88 -0.68
N ASP A 32 -9.57 -1.58 -0.07
CA ASP A 32 -9.01 -1.18 1.21
C ASP A 32 -7.55 -1.63 1.32
N THR A 33 -6.76 -0.83 2.05
CA THR A 33 -5.35 -1.07 2.30
C THR A 33 -4.98 -0.74 3.73
N SER A 34 -4.13 -1.55 4.34
CA SER A 34 -3.56 -1.29 5.66
C SER A 34 -2.07 -1.02 5.56
N MET A 35 -1.58 -0.03 6.30
CA MET A 35 -0.16 0.24 6.44
C MET A 35 0.35 -0.24 7.81
N ILE A 36 1.37 -1.08 7.81
CA ILE A 36 1.95 -1.68 9.02
C ILE A 36 3.40 -1.23 9.15
N TYR A 37 3.76 -0.65 10.29
CA TYR A 37 5.13 -0.31 10.63
C TYR A 37 5.92 -1.57 10.97
N ILE A 38 7.11 -1.72 10.37
CA ILE A 38 8.08 -2.76 10.74
C ILE A 38 9.04 -2.14 11.76
N PRO A 39 9.09 -2.68 12.99
CA PRO A 39 10.02 -2.20 14.01
C PRO A 39 11.46 -2.21 13.50
N ASN A 40 12.15 -1.08 13.66
CA ASN A 40 13.58 -0.97 13.43
C ASN A 40 14.29 -1.03 14.80
N GLU A 41 15.25 -1.93 14.99
CA GLU A 41 16.01 -2.10 16.25
C GLU A 41 16.98 -0.94 16.56
N SER A 42 16.85 0.19 15.86
CA SER A 42 17.67 1.35 16.11
C SER A 42 17.27 2.02 17.43
N ASN A 43 18.18 2.07 18.40
CA ASN A 43 18.08 2.85 19.65
C ASN A 43 18.04 4.39 19.45
N LYS A 44 17.71 4.85 18.25
CA LYS A 44 17.64 6.28 17.91
C LYS A 44 16.23 6.80 18.23
N PRO A 45 16.11 8.04 18.74
CA PRO A 45 14.80 8.67 18.89
C PRO A 45 14.14 8.82 17.51
N PRO A 46 12.80 8.67 17.40
CA PRO A 46 12.10 8.74 16.14
C PRO A 46 12.25 10.13 15.50
N HIS A 47 12.52 10.17 14.20
CA HIS A 47 12.67 11.42 13.45
C HIS A 47 11.37 12.24 13.54
N PRO A 48 11.45 13.54 13.89
CA PRO A 48 10.26 14.38 14.11
C PRO A 48 9.34 14.47 12.86
N ASP A 49 9.93 14.44 11.67
CA ASP A 49 9.18 14.46 10.40
C ASP A 49 8.62 13.10 9.94
N GLU A 50 8.94 11.97 10.59
CA GLU A 50 8.49 10.64 10.16
C GLU A 50 6.96 10.57 10.06
N GLN A 51 6.25 11.01 11.12
CA GLN A 51 4.79 11.02 11.14
C GLN A 51 4.19 11.97 10.07
N ARG A 52 4.91 13.03 9.71
CA ARG A 52 4.47 13.96 8.66
C ARG A 52 4.45 13.27 7.31
N TYR A 53 5.49 12.51 6.96
CA TYR A 53 5.55 11.76 5.71
C TYR A 53 4.52 10.62 5.68
N VAL A 54 4.33 9.91 6.79
CA VAL A 54 3.28 8.87 6.91
C VAL A 54 1.90 9.47 6.65
N LYS A 55 1.57 10.60 7.28
CA LYS A 55 0.27 11.29 7.07
C LYS A 55 0.10 11.77 5.63
N MET A 56 1.16 12.32 5.04
CA MET A 56 1.13 12.76 3.65
C MET A 56 0.89 11.60 2.68
N PHE A 57 1.49 10.44 2.95
CA PHE A 57 1.27 9.24 2.17
C PHE A 57 -0.15 8.67 2.36
N MET A 58 -0.64 8.61 3.60
CA MET A 58 -2.00 8.15 3.93
C MET A 58 -3.11 9.05 3.39
N ALA A 59 -2.80 10.32 3.07
CA ALA A 59 -3.75 11.21 2.41
C ALA A 59 -4.01 10.82 0.94
N ILE A 60 -3.16 9.97 0.35
CA ILE A 60 -3.38 9.43 -0.99
C ILE A 60 -4.40 8.30 -0.88
N ASP A 61 -5.49 8.42 -1.64
CA ASP A 61 -6.50 7.38 -1.69
C ASP A 61 -6.08 6.23 -2.63
N LEU A 62 -5.54 5.17 -2.01
CA LEU A 62 -5.16 3.94 -2.70
C LEU A 62 -6.35 3.09 -3.16
N SER A 63 -7.57 3.40 -2.73
CA SER A 63 -8.78 2.68 -3.16
C SER A 63 -9.35 3.19 -4.48
N THR A 64 -9.07 4.44 -4.85
CA THR A 64 -9.85 5.08 -5.92
C THR A 64 -9.46 4.61 -7.32
N ASN A 65 -8.18 4.28 -7.60
CA ASN A 65 -7.72 4.01 -8.98
C ASN A 65 -6.72 2.86 -9.14
N PHE A 66 -6.56 1.99 -8.15
CA PHE A 66 -5.58 0.90 -8.25
C PHE A 66 -6.25 -0.42 -8.63
N TYR A 67 -5.71 -1.04 -9.69
CA TYR A 67 -6.19 -2.28 -10.26
C TYR A 67 -5.05 -3.25 -10.46
N TYR A 68 -5.35 -4.54 -10.37
CA TYR A 68 -4.37 -5.58 -10.66
C TYR A 68 -5.06 -6.87 -11.10
N SER A 69 -4.29 -7.76 -11.72
CA SER A 69 -4.67 -9.14 -11.97
C SER A 69 -3.52 -10.05 -11.52
N TYR A 70 -3.86 -11.23 -11.00
CA TYR A 70 -2.83 -12.20 -10.58
C TYR A 70 -2.20 -12.94 -11.75
N SER A 71 -2.89 -12.97 -12.88
CA SER A 71 -2.55 -13.83 -14.02
C SER A 71 -2.35 -13.05 -15.31
N TYR A 72 -2.50 -11.74 -15.26
CA TYR A 72 -2.42 -10.87 -16.42
C TYR A 72 -1.75 -9.56 -16.02
N ASP A 73 -0.85 -9.10 -16.87
CA ASP A 73 -0.22 -7.81 -16.71
C ASP A 73 -1.18 -6.71 -17.16
N VAL A 74 -1.53 -5.82 -16.24
CA VAL A 74 -2.45 -4.69 -16.49
C VAL A 74 -1.72 -3.35 -16.60
N THR A 75 -0.38 -3.37 -16.55
CA THR A 75 0.47 -2.18 -16.51
C THR A 75 0.90 -1.69 -17.89
#